data_AF-A0A532AH88-F1
#
_entry.id   AF-A0A532AH88-F1
#
_cell.length_a   1.000
_cell.length_b   1.000
_cell.length_c   1.000
_cell.angle_alpha   90.00
_cell.angle_beta   90.00
_cell.angle_gamma   90.00
#
_symmetry.space_group_name_H-M   'P 1'
#
loop_
_entity.id
_entity.type
_entity.pdbx_description
1 polymer ?
#
loop_
_entity_poly.entity_id
_entity_poly.type
_entity_poly.pdbx_seq_one_letter_code
_entity_poly.pdbx_strand_id
1 'polypeptide(L)'
;PDFLVPVIADYMRTYPRVEVDLQLSDEFVDLDAEGLDLAVRIGNLPDSNLRAKRLGALRRVVFGAPAYFQQHGRPAHPLELREHECIVRTVDGR
;
A
#
# COMPACT_ATOMS: atom_id res chain seq x y z
N PRO A 1 6.75 -3.45 -1.25
CA PRO A 1 7.79 -4.32 -1.85
C PRO A 1 8.03 -5.59 -1.01
N ASP A 2 8.24 -5.45 0.30
CA ASP A 2 8.69 -6.52 1.19
C ASP A 2 7.77 -7.76 1.23
N PHE A 3 6.46 -7.57 1.02
CA PHE A 3 5.50 -8.68 0.97
C PHE A 3 5.41 -9.36 -0.41
N LEU A 4 5.69 -8.64 -1.51
CA LEU A 4 5.50 -9.15 -2.88
C LEU A 4 6.78 -9.73 -3.46
N VAL A 5 7.92 -9.08 -3.25
CA VAL A 5 9.20 -9.50 -3.83
C VAL A 5 9.57 -10.94 -3.46
N PRO A 6 9.43 -11.40 -2.19
CA PRO A 6 9.70 -12.80 -1.87
C PRO A 6 8.75 -13.78 -2.59
N VAL A 7 7.48 -13.43 -2.73
CA VAL A 7 6.49 -14.27 -3.41
C VAL A 7 6.78 -14.37 -4.91
N ILE A 8 7.16 -13.24 -5.54
CA ILE A 8 7.58 -13.20 -6.94
C ILE A 8 8.84 -14.06 -7.15
N ALA A 9 9.83 -13.93 -6.27
CA ALA A 9 11.05 -14.73 -6.34
C ALA A 9 10.75 -16.23 -6.21
N ASP A 10 9.89 -16.62 -5.27
CA ASP A 10 9.46 -18.02 -5.08
C ASP A 10 8.71 -18.55 -6.30
N TYR A 11 7.86 -17.73 -6.91
CA TYR A 11 7.13 -18.07 -8.12
C TYR A 11 8.07 -18.28 -9.31
N MET A 12 9.02 -17.37 -9.54
CA MET A 12 10.01 -17.51 -10.62
C MET A 12 10.94 -18.71 -10.41
N ARG A 13 11.30 -19.04 -9.16
CA ARG A 13 12.05 -20.27 -8.85
C ARG A 13 11.24 -21.54 -9.15
N THR A 14 9.93 -21.50 -8.91
CA THR A 14 9.02 -22.63 -9.19
C THR A 14 8.74 -22.78 -10.69
N TYR A 15 8.73 -21.66 -11.43
CA TYR A 15 8.47 -21.63 -12.87
C TYR A 15 9.61 -20.91 -13.63
N PRO A 16 10.73 -21.60 -13.93
CA PRO A 16 11.95 -20.96 -14.43
C PRO A 16 11.87 -20.32 -15.81
N ARG A 17 10.78 -20.55 -16.55
CA ARG A 17 10.52 -19.92 -17.86
C ARG A 17 9.72 -18.62 -17.76
N VAL A 18 9.27 -18.27 -16.56
CA VAL A 18 8.51 -17.05 -16.32
C VAL A 18 9.48 -15.92 -15.98
N GLU A 19 9.35 -14.81 -16.71
CA GLU A 19 9.98 -13.54 -16.39
C GLU A 19 8.91 -12.59 -15.83
N VAL A 20 9.29 -11.74 -14.88
CA VAL A 20 8.39 -10.76 -14.25
C VAL A 20 8.98 -9.38 -14.45
N ASP A 21 8.27 -8.53 -15.19
CA ASP A 21 8.48 -7.09 -15.18
C ASP A 21 7.64 -6.47 -14.05
N LEU A 22 8.30 -5.75 -13.14
CA LEU A 22 7.68 -5.19 -11.94
C LEU A 22 7.66 -3.66 -11.99
N GLN A 23 6.47 -3.11 -12.17
CA GLN A 23 6.22 -1.68 -12.08
C GLN A 23 5.61 -1.31 -10.72
N LEU A 24 6.15 -0.28 -10.08
CA LEU A 24 5.69 0.22 -8.78
C LEU A 24 5.14 1.65 -8.96
N SER A 25 3.83 1.80 -8.79
CA SER A 25 3.14 3.10 -8.89
C SER A 25 1.96 3.17 -7.90
N ASP A 26 1.72 4.37 -7.36
CA ASP A 26 0.52 4.67 -6.58
C ASP A 26 -0.69 5.00 -7.48
N GLU A 27 -0.49 5.26 -8.78
CA GLU A 27 -1.55 5.65 -9.71
C GLU A 27 -2.41 4.47 -10.12
N PHE A 28 -3.72 4.67 -10.27
CA PHE A 28 -4.59 3.72 -10.96
C PHE A 28 -4.27 3.73 -12.44
N VAL A 29 -3.77 2.61 -12.95
CA VAL A 29 -3.44 2.43 -14.36
C VAL A 29 -4.45 1.53 -15.02
N ASP A 30 -4.74 1.82 -16.29
CA ASP A 30 -5.44 0.91 -17.17
C ASP A 30 -4.49 -0.23 -17.57
N LEU A 31 -4.81 -1.45 -17.15
CA LEU A 31 -3.96 -2.62 -17.40
C LEU A 31 -3.80 -2.89 -18.90
N ASP A 32 -4.87 -2.68 -19.67
CA ASP A 32 -4.86 -2.97 -21.10
C ASP A 32 -4.00 -1.94 -21.84
N ALA A 33 -4.12 -0.66 -21.46
CA ALA A 33 -3.35 0.42 -22.08
C ALA A 33 -1.85 0.35 -21.76
N GLU A 34 -1.49 -0.06 -20.54
CA GLU A 34 -0.09 -0.19 -20.09
C GLU A 34 0.55 -1.54 -20.43
N GLY A 35 -0.20 -2.47 -21.02
CA GLY A 35 0.28 -3.82 -21.34
C GLY A 35 0.62 -4.65 -20.10
N LEU A 36 -0.14 -4.49 -19.03
CA LEU A 36 0.04 -5.20 -17.75
C LEU A 36 -0.94 -6.38 -17.64
N ASP A 37 -0.41 -7.55 -17.27
CA ASP A 37 -1.26 -8.74 -17.06
C ASP A 37 -2.02 -8.73 -15.71
N LEU A 38 -1.46 -8.05 -14.70
CA LEU A 38 -1.99 -8.04 -13.33
C LEU A 38 -1.53 -6.79 -12.57
N ALA A 39 -2.42 -6.26 -11.71
CA ALA A 39 -2.04 -5.32 -10.66
C ALA A 39 -2.42 -5.82 -9.26
N VAL A 40 -1.56 -5.51 -8.28
CA VAL A 40 -1.84 -5.69 -6.86
C VAL A 40 -2.05 -4.32 -6.24
N ARG A 41 -3.25 -4.07 -5.67
CA ARG A 41 -3.66 -2.76 -5.17
C ARG A 41 -4.14 -2.81 -3.72
N ILE A 42 -3.89 -1.72 -3.01
CA ILE A 42 -4.42 -1.47 -1.67
C ILE A 42 -5.44 -0.33 -1.79
N GLY A 43 -6.71 -0.62 -1.50
CA GLY A 43 -7.77 0.38 -1.53
C GLY A 43 -9.04 -0.15 -2.15
N ASN A 44 -9.99 0.75 -2.36
CA ASN A 44 -11.19 0.45 -3.12
C ASN A 44 -10.81 0.42 -4.61
N LEU A 45 -11.29 -0.59 -5.33
CA LEU A 45 -11.13 -0.66 -6.77
C LEU A 45 -12.28 0.11 -7.44
N PRO A 46 -12.00 0.93 -8.47
CA PRO A 46 -13.06 1.56 -9.25
C PRO A 46 -13.89 0.49 -9.99
N ASP A 47 -15.12 0.84 -10.33
CA ASP A 47 -15.95 0.00 -11.20
C ASP A 47 -15.22 -0.21 -12.54
N SER A 48 -15.06 -1.47 -12.92
CA SER A 48 -14.39 -1.87 -14.15
C SER A 48 -14.87 -3.25 -14.61
N ASN A 49 -14.54 -3.62 -15.83
CA ASN A 49 -14.79 -4.97 -16.35
C ASN A 49 -13.74 -6.00 -15.87
N LEU A 50 -12.81 -5.59 -14.99
CA LEU A 50 -11.73 -6.45 -14.50
C LEU A 50 -12.23 -7.39 -13.41
N ARG A 51 -11.62 -8.58 -13.36
CA ARG A 51 -11.86 -9.57 -12.29
C ARG A 51 -10.95 -9.26 -11.10
N ALA A 52 -11.53 -8.91 -9.96
CA ALA A 52 -10.78 -8.69 -8.73
C ALA A 52 -10.82 -9.91 -7.80
N LYS A 53 -9.69 -10.19 -7.14
CA LYS A 53 -9.60 -11.17 -6.04
C LYS A 53 -9.04 -10.48 -4.79
N ARG A 54 -9.78 -10.54 -3.68
CA ARG A 54 -9.30 -10.03 -2.39
C ARG A 54 -8.15 -10.91 -1.88
N LEU A 55 -6.99 -10.30 -1.64
CA LEU A 55 -5.82 -10.97 -1.06
C LEU A 55 -5.77 -10.85 0.47
N GLY A 56 -6.32 -9.78 1.03
CA GLY A 56 -6.30 -9.53 2.48
C GLY A 56 -6.92 -8.19 2.88
N ALA A 57 -6.54 -7.71 4.06
CA ALA A 57 -6.85 -6.36 4.54
C ALA A 57 -5.65 -5.79 5.29
N LEU A 58 -5.48 -4.48 5.19
CA LEU A 58 -4.49 -3.73 5.95
C LEU A 58 -5.20 -2.86 6.98
N ARG A 59 -4.72 -2.88 8.22
CA ARG A 59 -5.21 -2.01 9.28
C ARG A 59 -4.34 -0.75 9.32
N ARG A 60 -4.96 0.41 9.15
CA ARG A 60 -4.29 1.70 9.39
C ARG A 60 -4.21 1.95 10.90
N VAL A 61 -3.05 2.41 11.35
CA VAL A 61 -2.79 2.74 12.75
C VAL A 61 -2.03 4.05 12.84
N VAL A 62 -2.29 4.80 13.91
CA VAL A 62 -1.49 5.96 14.29
C VAL A 62 -0.36 5.48 15.20
N PHE A 63 0.86 5.89 14.91
CA PHE A 63 2.04 5.55 15.67
C PHE A 63 3.03 6.72 15.64
N GLY A 64 4.01 6.68 16.52
CA GLY A 64 5.04 7.71 16.61
C GLY A 64 6.27 7.15 17.31
N ALA A 65 7.39 7.86 17.15
CA ALA A 65 8.63 7.48 17.81
C ALA A 65 8.46 7.52 19.35
N PRO A 66 8.98 6.52 20.09
CA PRO A 66 8.90 6.53 21.56
C PRO A 66 9.46 7.82 22.19
N ALA A 67 10.56 8.35 21.65
CA ALA A 67 11.19 9.58 22.12
C ALA A 67 10.28 10.81 21.97
N TYR A 68 9.48 10.87 20.91
CA TYR A 68 8.53 11.97 20.72
C TYR A 68 7.48 11.99 21.84
N PHE A 69 6.89 10.83 22.14
CA PHE A 69 5.88 10.70 23.19
C PHE A 69 6.42 10.87 24.61
N GLN A 70 7.71 10.62 24.85
CA GLN A 70 8.33 10.92 26.14
C GLN A 70 8.42 12.43 26.41
N GLN A 71 8.59 13.23 25.35
CA GLN A 71 8.71 14.69 25.46
C GLN A 71 7.36 15.41 25.38
N HIS A 72 6.42 14.89 24.58
CA HIS A 72 5.15 15.58 24.27
C HIS A 72 3.92 14.89 24.88
N GLY A 73 4.10 13.77 25.58
CA GLY A 73 2.99 12.94 26.06
C GLY A 73 2.36 12.07 24.95
N ARG A 74 1.46 11.16 25.35
CA ARG A 74 0.66 10.35 24.42
C ARG A 74 -0.77 10.89 24.38
N PRO A 75 -1.36 11.09 23.18
CA PRO A 75 -2.74 11.53 23.08
C PRO A 75 -3.69 10.42 23.57
N ALA A 76 -4.62 10.76 24.45
CA ALA A 76 -5.68 9.89 24.96
C ALA A 76 -6.94 9.94 24.08
N HIS A 77 -7.12 11.03 23.32
CA HIS A 77 -8.24 11.22 22.41
C HIS A 77 -7.78 11.75 21.05
N PRO A 78 -8.38 11.33 19.90
CA PRO A 78 -7.95 11.76 18.57
C PRO A 78 -7.89 13.29 18.34
N LEU A 79 -8.72 14.07 19.04
CA LEU A 79 -8.70 15.53 18.94
C LEU A 79 -7.41 16.18 19.45
N GLU A 80 -6.70 15.51 20.37
CA GLU A 80 -5.43 15.98 20.91
C GLU A 80 -4.30 15.91 19.87
N LEU A 81 -4.49 15.18 18.76
CA LEU A 81 -3.54 15.18 17.65
C LEU A 81 -3.33 16.57 17.02
N ARG A 82 -4.25 17.52 17.26
CA ARG A 82 -4.09 18.92 16.82
C ARG A 82 -2.96 19.65 17.56
N GLU A 83 -2.54 19.13 18.71
CA GLU A 83 -1.44 19.64 19.53
C GLU A 83 -0.13 18.88 19.27
N HIS A 84 -0.15 17.89 18.37
CA HIS A 84 0.99 17.07 18.00
C HIS A 84 1.47 17.35 16.57
N GLU A 85 2.77 17.21 16.37
CA GLU A 85 3.42 17.28 15.05
C GLU A 85 3.07 16.01 14.25
N CYS A 86 2.05 16.13 13.40
CA CYS A 86 1.52 15.01 12.62
C CYS A 86 2.13 14.99 11.21
N ILE A 87 2.79 13.89 10.85
CA ILE A 87 3.18 13.61 9.47
C ILE A 87 2.02 12.86 8.81
N VAL A 88 1.32 13.55 7.91
CA VAL A 88 0.18 12.99 7.18
C VAL A 88 0.57 12.75 5.73
N ARG A 89 0.26 11.56 5.21
CA ARG A 89 0.34 11.31 3.77
C ARG A 89 -0.86 11.99 3.12
N THR A 90 -0.64 13.12 2.46
CA THR A 90 -1.64 13.72 1.59
C THR A 90 -1.72 12.87 0.32
N VAL A 91 -2.85 12.22 0.12
CA VAL A 91 -3.18 11.62 -1.18
C VAL A 91 -4.00 12.69 -1.87
N ASP A 92 -3.43 13.35 -2.88
CA ASP A 92 -4.19 14.34 -3.64
C ASP A 92 -5.42 13.66 -4.24
N GLY A 93 -6.58 14.29 -4.01
CA GLY A 93 -7.87 13.76 -4.41
C GLY A 93 -7.99 13.66 -5.92
N ARG A 94 -7.96 12.42 -6.42
CA ARG A 94 -8.75 12.00 -7.58
C ARG A 94 -9.70 10.92 -7.12
#